data_AF-A0A2M8U7B6-F1
#
_entry.id   AF-A0A2M8U7B6-F1
#
_cell.length_a   1.000
_cell.length_b   1.000
_cell.length_c   1.000
_cell.angle_alpha   90.00
_cell.angle_beta   90.00
_cell.angle_gamma   90.00
#
_symmetry.space_group_name_H-M   'P 1'
#
loop_
_entity.id
_entity.type
_entity.pdbx_description
1 polymer ?
#
loop_
_entity_poly.entity_id
_entity_poly.type
_entity_poly.pdbx_seq_one_letter_code
_entity_poly.pdbx_strand_id
1 'polypeptide(L)'
;MFELVNSALLLGYVIEIAEFARYRGSCRDDPALIENKWDGFEAAFLGFEPRKLVHKPDEFWEKLASDKRIVRNPQKIRSVRDNAQFILDIAAEHGSFGKLLAAWPGTEQIGLLDLLAKRGARLGGNSGQYLIRFLGKDSFILSRDVILCLRDAGVDLTEKGTAKGDLKKAQAQFNAWQKESGLPLVHISRICAMSIGENYDAERLKRATGGED
;
A
#
# COMPACT_ATOMS: atom_id res chain seq x y z
N MET A 1 9.22 9.31 -11.65
CA MET A 1 8.23 9.53 -10.57
C MET A 1 6.80 9.49 -11.10
N PHE A 2 6.45 10.17 -12.19
CA PHE A 2 5.08 10.19 -12.76
C PHE A 2 4.58 8.80 -13.24
N GLU A 3 5.44 7.98 -13.86
CA GLU A 3 5.09 6.63 -14.31
C GLU A 3 4.94 5.61 -13.17
N LEU A 4 5.78 5.73 -12.13
CA LEU A 4 5.70 4.90 -10.92
C LEU A 4 4.41 5.14 -10.14
N VAL A 5 3.92 6.38 -10.09
CA VAL A 5 2.67 6.73 -9.40
C VAL A 5 1.45 6.14 -10.09
N ASN A 6 1.38 6.26 -11.42
CA ASN A 6 0.27 5.70 -12.21
C ASN A 6 0.23 4.17 -12.12
N SER A 7 1.40 3.54 -12.18
CA SER A 7 1.54 2.09 -12.03
C SER A 7 1.12 1.65 -10.62
N ALA A 8 1.72 2.18 -9.55
CA ALA A 8 1.46 1.77 -8.17
C ALA A 8 -0.02 1.85 -7.71
N LEU A 9 -0.80 2.82 -8.22
CA LEU A 9 -2.21 2.99 -7.86
C LEU A 9 -3.15 2.01 -8.57
N LEU A 10 -2.88 1.75 -9.85
CA LEU A 10 -3.54 0.71 -10.62
C LEU A 10 -3.15 -0.69 -10.11
N LEU A 11 -1.99 -0.75 -9.46
CA LEU A 11 -1.42 -1.88 -8.77
C LEU A 11 -1.73 -1.91 -7.27
N GLY A 12 -2.80 -1.25 -6.78
CA GLY A 12 -3.29 -1.50 -5.43
C GLY A 12 -3.42 -3.00 -5.12
N TYR A 13 -3.59 -3.80 -6.18
CA TYR A 13 -3.44 -5.25 -6.19
C TYR A 13 -1.99 -5.79 -6.12
N VAL A 14 -1.04 -5.36 -6.97
CA VAL A 14 0.34 -5.91 -6.96
C VAL A 14 1.16 -5.42 -5.77
N ILE A 15 0.90 -4.25 -5.22
CA ILE A 15 1.49 -3.82 -3.94
C ILE A 15 1.02 -4.74 -2.80
N GLU A 16 -0.26 -5.09 -2.80
CA GLU A 16 -0.82 -6.05 -1.84
C GLU A 16 -0.25 -7.46 -2.05
N ILE A 17 0.20 -7.86 -3.25
CA ILE A 17 0.82 -9.19 -3.48
C ILE A 17 2.34 -9.21 -3.28
N ALA A 18 3.06 -8.24 -3.85
CA ALA A 18 4.51 -8.30 -4.03
C ALA A 18 5.28 -8.12 -2.72
N GLU A 19 4.81 -7.28 -1.80
CA GLU A 19 5.47 -7.15 -0.49
C GLU A 19 4.85 -8.01 0.60
N PHE A 20 3.53 -8.21 0.58
CA PHE A 20 2.86 -9.03 1.58
C PHE A 20 3.28 -10.50 1.49
N ALA A 21 3.73 -10.95 0.32
CA ALA A 21 4.30 -12.28 0.17
C ALA A 21 5.82 -12.34 0.42
N ARG A 22 6.53 -11.21 0.50
CA ARG A 22 7.88 -11.11 1.09
C ARG A 22 7.85 -10.98 2.62
N TYR A 23 6.75 -10.48 3.20
CA TYR A 23 6.56 -10.33 4.64
C TYR A 23 5.12 -10.74 5.07
N ARG A 24 4.98 -12.02 5.46
CA ARG A 24 3.77 -12.73 5.97
C ARG A 24 2.67 -13.18 4.96
N GLY A 25 2.67 -14.48 4.66
CA GLY A 25 1.62 -15.49 4.89
C GLY A 25 0.10 -15.27 4.68
N SER A 26 -0.41 -14.12 4.23
CA SER A 26 -1.86 -13.95 3.94
C SER A 26 -2.18 -13.53 2.50
N CYS A 27 -1.17 -13.50 1.63
CA CYS A 27 -1.40 -13.45 0.19
C CYS A 27 -1.51 -14.85 -0.40
N ARG A 28 -2.59 -15.05 -1.16
CA ARG A 28 -2.87 -16.30 -1.88
C ARG A 28 -1.93 -16.52 -3.08
N ASP A 29 -1.23 -15.48 -3.52
CA ASP A 29 -0.44 -15.44 -4.75
C ASP A 29 1.06 -15.26 -4.40
N ASP A 30 1.93 -16.06 -5.01
CA ASP A 30 3.39 -16.10 -4.81
C ASP A 30 4.08 -14.83 -5.38
N PRO A 31 4.96 -14.14 -4.64
CA PRO A 31 5.58 -12.89 -5.10
C PRO A 31 6.53 -13.12 -6.27
N ALA A 32 7.23 -14.26 -6.34
CA ALA A 32 8.05 -14.62 -7.48
C ALA A 32 7.18 -14.88 -8.72
N LEU A 33 5.97 -15.42 -8.54
CA LEU A 33 5.00 -15.59 -9.62
C LEU A 33 4.55 -14.24 -10.21
N ILE A 34 4.38 -13.21 -9.38
CA ILE A 34 4.01 -11.87 -9.86
C ILE A 34 5.17 -11.21 -10.59
N GLU A 35 6.37 -11.27 -10.02
CA GLU A 35 7.59 -10.73 -10.64
C GLU A 35 7.83 -11.37 -12.02
N ASN A 36 7.70 -12.70 -12.11
CA ASN A 36 7.81 -13.44 -13.37
C ASN A 36 6.72 -13.13 -14.40
N LYS A 37 5.59 -12.53 -13.99
CA LYS A 37 4.47 -12.18 -14.87
C LYS A 37 4.36 -10.69 -15.14
N TRP A 38 5.30 -9.88 -14.66
CA TRP A 38 5.22 -8.43 -14.71
C TRP A 38 4.98 -7.89 -16.13
N ASP A 39 5.76 -8.35 -17.11
CA ASP A 39 5.60 -7.96 -18.52
C ASP A 39 4.21 -8.34 -19.07
N GLY A 40 3.66 -9.46 -18.59
CA GLY A 40 2.32 -9.92 -18.92
C GLY A 40 1.24 -8.99 -18.34
N PHE A 41 1.42 -8.53 -17.10
CA PHE A 41 0.55 -7.54 -16.47
C PHE A 41 0.61 -6.19 -17.19
N GLU A 42 1.80 -5.68 -17.46
CA GLU A 42 1.98 -4.40 -18.14
C GLU A 42 1.34 -4.42 -19.54
N ALA A 43 1.55 -5.48 -20.31
CA ALA A 43 0.92 -5.64 -21.61
C ALA A 43 -0.60 -5.78 -21.53
N ALA A 44 -1.11 -6.58 -20.58
CA ALA A 44 -2.56 -6.79 -20.40
C ALA A 44 -3.29 -5.52 -19.97
N PHE A 45 -2.66 -4.70 -19.12
CA PHE A 45 -3.21 -3.43 -18.62
C PHE A 45 -2.69 -2.20 -19.37
N LEU A 46 -2.18 -2.37 -20.60
CA LEU A 46 -1.83 -1.29 -21.53
C LEU A 46 -0.82 -0.29 -20.95
N GLY A 47 0.23 -0.79 -20.29
CA GLY A 47 1.23 0.04 -19.63
C GLY A 47 0.71 0.75 -18.38
N PHE A 48 -0.42 0.30 -17.82
CA PHE A 48 -1.08 0.97 -16.70
C PHE A 48 -1.38 2.45 -16.98
N GLU A 49 -1.78 2.77 -18.21
CA GLU A 49 -2.18 4.13 -18.54
C GLU A 49 -3.67 4.35 -18.20
N PRO A 50 -4.01 5.19 -17.19
CA PRO A 50 -5.39 5.32 -16.74
C PRO A 50 -6.33 5.78 -17.86
N ARG A 51 -5.87 6.70 -18.71
CA ARG A 51 -6.64 7.18 -19.87
C ARG A 51 -6.95 6.05 -20.86
N LYS A 52 -6.01 5.15 -21.15
CA LYS A 52 -6.26 4.03 -22.06
C LYS A 52 -7.25 3.05 -21.46
N LEU A 53 -7.16 2.79 -20.16
CA LEU A 53 -7.99 1.82 -19.44
C LEU A 53 -9.44 2.25 -19.30
N VAL A 54 -9.72 3.51 -18.93
CA VAL A 54 -11.12 3.97 -18.73
C VAL A 54 -11.96 3.98 -20.00
N HIS A 55 -11.32 4.09 -21.18
CA HIS A 55 -12.00 4.04 -22.47
C HIS A 55 -12.23 2.61 -22.98
N LYS A 56 -11.82 1.57 -22.23
CA LYS A 56 -12.03 0.19 -22.65
C LYS A 56 -13.47 -0.27 -22.38
N PRO A 57 -14.11 -0.97 -23.34
CA PRO A 57 -15.45 -1.53 -23.15
C PRO A 57 -15.43 -2.68 -22.15
N ASP A 58 -16.60 -3.09 -21.65
CA ASP A 58 -16.72 -4.19 -20.68
C ASP A 58 -16.12 -5.51 -21.20
N GLU A 59 -16.25 -5.80 -22.49
CA GLU A 59 -15.67 -6.98 -23.14
C GLU A 59 -14.14 -7.08 -22.95
N PHE A 60 -13.43 -5.94 -22.90
CA PHE A 60 -11.99 -5.94 -22.62
C PHE A 60 -11.70 -6.48 -21.21
N TRP A 61 -12.48 -6.03 -20.22
CA TRP A 61 -12.33 -6.44 -18.82
C TRP A 61 -12.74 -7.90 -18.61
N GLU A 62 -13.77 -8.37 -19.31
CA GLU A 62 -14.19 -9.77 -19.30
C GLU A 62 -13.11 -10.69 -19.89
N LYS A 63 -12.47 -10.28 -20.99
CA LYS A 63 -11.34 -11.02 -21.59
C LYS A 63 -10.17 -11.16 -20.63
N LEU A 64 -9.87 -10.15 -19.83
CA LEU A 64 -8.81 -10.20 -18.81
C LEU A 64 -9.06 -11.29 -17.76
N ALA A 65 -10.32 -11.61 -17.44
CA ALA A 65 -10.64 -12.70 -16.51
C ALA A 65 -10.19 -14.08 -17.02
N SER A 66 -10.01 -14.23 -18.34
CA SER A 66 -9.52 -15.46 -18.97
C SER A 66 -8.05 -15.38 -19.41
N ASP A 67 -7.39 -14.23 -19.25
CA ASP A 67 -6.02 -14.02 -19.70
C ASP A 67 -5.01 -14.74 -18.80
N LYS A 68 -4.21 -15.64 -19.39
CA LYS A 68 -3.22 -16.46 -18.68
C LYS A 68 -1.97 -15.67 -18.27
N ARG A 69 -1.74 -14.51 -18.89
CA ARG A 69 -0.62 -13.61 -18.60
C ARG A 69 -0.71 -13.00 -17.21
N ILE A 70 -1.92 -12.85 -16.68
CA ILE A 70 -2.18 -12.23 -15.37
C ILE A 70 -2.74 -13.24 -14.37
N VAL A 71 -2.82 -12.81 -13.11
CA VAL A 71 -3.59 -13.54 -12.10
C VAL A 71 -5.09 -13.26 -12.32
N ARG A 72 -5.82 -14.30 -12.70
CA ARG A 72 -7.25 -14.26 -13.07
C ARG A 72 -8.14 -14.12 -11.84
N ASN A 73 -8.15 -12.94 -11.25
CA ASN A 73 -9.02 -12.60 -10.13
C ASN A 73 -9.95 -11.43 -10.49
N PRO A 74 -11.26 -11.68 -10.68
CA PRO A 74 -12.20 -10.67 -11.14
C PRO A 74 -12.31 -9.44 -10.24
N GLN A 75 -12.24 -9.60 -8.92
CA GLN A 75 -12.31 -8.48 -7.96
C GLN A 75 -11.09 -7.55 -8.10
N LYS A 76 -9.93 -8.16 -8.31
CA LYS A 76 -8.66 -7.44 -8.46
C LYS A 76 -8.59 -6.74 -9.82
N ILE A 77 -9.04 -7.38 -10.90
CA ILE A 77 -9.19 -6.75 -12.23
C ILE A 77 -10.13 -5.55 -12.17
N ARG A 78 -11.30 -5.69 -11.52
CA ARG A 78 -12.25 -4.60 -11.33
C ARG A 78 -11.65 -3.42 -10.56
N SER A 79 -10.84 -3.71 -9.55
CA SER A 79 -10.17 -2.66 -8.77
C SER A 79 -9.18 -1.85 -9.61
N VAL A 80 -8.51 -2.46 -10.61
CA VAL A 80 -7.68 -1.72 -11.59
C VAL A 80 -8.53 -0.73 -12.39
N ARG A 81 -9.70 -1.15 -12.86
CA ARG A 81 -10.64 -0.29 -13.60
C ARG A 81 -11.11 0.89 -12.75
N ASP A 82 -11.58 0.61 -11.53
CA ASP A 82 -12.10 1.63 -10.62
C ASP A 82 -10.99 2.63 -10.22
N ASN A 83 -9.78 2.13 -9.96
CA ASN A 83 -8.63 2.99 -9.65
C ASN A 83 -8.14 3.81 -10.84
N ALA A 84 -8.31 3.33 -12.08
CA ALA A 84 -8.00 4.13 -13.28
C ALA A 84 -8.87 5.39 -13.34
N GLN A 85 -10.17 5.26 -13.06
CA GLN A 85 -11.06 6.41 -13.00
C GLN A 85 -10.68 7.34 -11.83
N PHE A 86 -10.45 6.77 -10.63
CA PHE A 86 -10.04 7.54 -9.45
C PHE A 86 -8.80 8.40 -9.71
N ILE A 87 -7.77 7.87 -10.39
CA ILE A 87 -6.56 8.62 -10.73
C ILE A 87 -6.89 9.81 -11.64
N LEU A 88 -7.77 9.62 -12.62
CA LEU A 88 -8.17 10.68 -13.54
C LEU A 88 -8.99 11.76 -12.84
N ASP A 89 -9.88 11.38 -11.92
CA ASP A 89 -10.66 12.33 -11.12
C ASP A 89 -9.73 13.21 -10.27
N ILE A 90 -8.76 12.59 -9.58
CA ILE A 90 -7.75 13.32 -8.82
C ILE A 90 -6.88 14.20 -9.73
N ALA A 91 -6.54 13.73 -10.92
CA ALA A 91 -5.79 14.52 -11.89
C ALA A 91 -6.59 15.74 -12.39
N ALA A 92 -7.91 15.63 -12.52
CA ALA A 92 -8.77 16.75 -12.86
C ALA A 92 -8.84 17.79 -11.72
N GLU A 93 -8.89 17.33 -10.47
CA GLU A 93 -8.98 18.20 -9.28
C GLU A 93 -7.65 18.87 -8.90
N HIS A 94 -6.53 18.14 -9.03
CA HIS A 94 -5.22 18.55 -8.51
C HIS A 94 -4.11 18.62 -9.57
N GLY A 95 -4.47 18.45 -10.85
CA GLY A 95 -3.56 18.43 -12.01
C GLY A 95 -2.84 17.09 -12.22
N SER A 96 -2.57 16.33 -11.16
CA SER A 96 -2.11 14.92 -11.23
C SER A 96 -2.16 14.28 -9.85
N PHE A 97 -2.15 12.95 -9.78
CA PHE A 97 -2.05 12.24 -8.51
C PHE A 97 -0.74 12.53 -7.76
N GLY A 98 0.39 12.63 -8.47
CA GLY A 98 1.67 13.00 -7.88
C GLY A 98 1.65 14.40 -7.24
N LYS A 99 0.97 15.36 -7.87
CA LYS A 99 0.78 16.71 -7.31
C LYS A 99 -0.04 16.70 -6.03
N LEU A 100 -1.12 15.91 -5.98
CA LEU A 100 -1.88 15.71 -4.74
C LEU A 100 -0.96 15.19 -3.62
N LEU A 101 -0.20 14.12 -3.88
CA LEU A 101 0.69 13.53 -2.88
C LEU A 101 1.78 14.49 -2.40
N ALA A 102 2.38 15.24 -3.31
CA ALA A 102 3.42 16.21 -2.99
C ALA A 102 2.87 17.37 -2.14
N ALA A 103 1.65 17.83 -2.45
CA ALA A 103 0.99 18.91 -1.71
C ALA A 103 0.41 18.46 -0.36
N TRP A 104 0.14 17.16 -0.18
CA TRP A 104 -0.46 16.65 1.06
C TRP A 104 0.50 16.80 2.25
N PRO A 105 0.09 17.42 3.38
CA PRO A 105 0.98 17.60 4.53
C PRO A 105 1.49 16.27 5.10
N GLY A 106 2.79 16.15 5.36
CA GLY A 106 3.39 14.94 5.97
C GLY A 106 2.79 14.61 7.34
N THR A 107 2.39 15.64 8.07
CA THR A 107 1.72 15.53 9.37
C THR A 107 0.26 15.09 9.27
N GLU A 108 -0.31 14.93 8.07
CA GLU A 108 -1.73 14.62 7.78
C GLU A 108 -1.94 13.25 7.10
N GLN A 109 -1.08 12.26 7.38
CA GLN A 109 -1.14 10.92 6.77
C GLN A 109 -2.50 10.23 6.93
N ILE A 110 -3.15 10.28 8.10
CA ILE A 110 -4.44 9.58 8.28
C ILE A 110 -5.53 10.19 7.41
N GLY A 111 -5.48 11.50 7.16
CA GLY A 111 -6.36 12.16 6.20
C GLY A 111 -6.15 11.64 4.78
N LEU A 112 -4.90 11.43 4.37
CA LEU A 112 -4.58 10.85 3.07
C LEU A 112 -5.11 9.41 2.96
N LEU A 113 -4.92 8.60 4.00
CA LEU A 113 -5.44 7.23 4.05
C LEU A 113 -6.97 7.19 3.99
N ASP A 114 -7.67 8.12 4.64
CA ASP A 114 -9.14 8.24 4.57
C ASP A 114 -9.60 8.58 3.15
N LEU A 115 -8.92 9.50 2.46
CA LEU A 115 -9.20 9.80 1.06
C LEU A 115 -9.02 8.57 0.15
N LEU A 116 -7.89 7.87 0.30
CA LEU A 116 -7.59 6.65 -0.46
C LEU A 116 -8.64 5.56 -0.20
N ALA A 117 -9.03 5.35 1.07
CA ALA A 117 -10.02 4.35 1.44
C ALA A 117 -11.43 4.65 0.91
N LYS A 118 -11.81 5.93 0.81
CA LYS A 118 -13.14 6.36 0.36
C LYS A 118 -13.28 6.38 -1.16
N ARG A 119 -12.23 6.80 -1.86
CA ARG A 119 -12.29 7.04 -3.31
C ARG A 119 -11.59 5.97 -4.13
N GLY A 120 -10.63 5.27 -3.55
CA GLY A 120 -9.91 4.18 -4.20
C GLY A 120 -10.56 2.83 -3.94
N ALA A 121 -10.51 1.95 -4.93
CA ALA A 121 -10.86 0.54 -4.78
C ALA A 121 -9.72 -0.22 -4.11
N ARG A 122 -10.01 -0.87 -2.97
CA ARG A 122 -9.07 -1.71 -2.21
C ARG A 122 -7.85 -0.96 -1.66
N LEU A 123 -7.94 0.36 -1.47
CA LEU A 123 -6.86 1.19 -0.92
C LEU A 123 -7.05 1.54 0.57
N GLY A 124 -7.91 0.81 1.28
CA GLY A 124 -8.12 0.97 2.73
C GLY A 124 -7.13 0.17 3.58
N GLY A 125 -7.08 0.49 4.87
CA GLY A 125 -6.27 -0.26 5.85
C GLY A 125 -4.77 -0.24 5.55
N ASN A 126 -4.16 -1.42 5.52
CA ASN A 126 -2.72 -1.56 5.28
C ASN A 126 -2.34 -1.22 3.83
N SER A 127 -3.20 -1.55 2.85
CA SER A 127 -2.91 -1.32 1.43
C SER A 127 -2.62 0.15 1.15
N GLY A 128 -3.40 1.08 1.73
CA GLY A 128 -3.16 2.51 1.62
C GLY A 128 -1.83 2.96 2.25
N GLN A 129 -1.45 2.37 3.39
CA GLN A 129 -0.19 2.69 4.09
C GLN A 129 1.04 2.22 3.30
N TYR A 130 0.98 1.03 2.71
CA TYR A 130 2.03 0.53 1.84
C TYR A 130 2.11 1.33 0.54
N LEU A 131 0.97 1.64 -0.08
CA LEU A 131 0.92 2.44 -1.30
C LEU A 131 1.68 3.77 -1.12
N ILE A 132 1.37 4.57 -0.10
CA ILE A 132 2.06 5.86 0.10
C ILE A 132 3.57 5.69 0.34
N ARG A 133 3.97 4.60 1.01
CA ARG A 133 5.37 4.25 1.23
C ARG A 133 6.08 3.94 -0.08
N PHE A 134 5.49 3.11 -0.95
CA PHE A 134 6.04 2.76 -2.26
C PHE A 134 6.11 3.94 -3.22
N LEU A 135 5.17 4.87 -3.09
CA LEU A 135 5.18 6.12 -3.85
C LEU A 135 6.27 7.09 -3.37
N GLY A 136 7.03 6.73 -2.33
CA GLY A 136 8.14 7.52 -1.80
C GLY A 136 7.71 8.69 -0.92
N LYS A 137 6.44 8.73 -0.49
CA LYS A 137 5.99 9.73 0.48
C LYS A 137 6.45 9.32 1.88
N ASP A 138 7.12 10.24 2.58
CA ASP A 138 7.50 10.01 3.98
C ASP A 138 6.27 9.65 4.82
N SER A 139 6.30 8.49 5.47
CA SER A 139 5.13 7.85 6.04
C SER A 139 5.47 6.76 7.07
N PHE A 140 4.55 6.49 7.98
CA PHE A 140 4.64 5.36 8.93
C PHE A 140 3.67 4.23 8.57
N ILE A 141 3.96 3.02 9.05
CA ILE A 141 3.07 1.85 8.92
C ILE A 141 2.74 1.34 10.32
N LEU A 142 1.46 1.21 10.63
CA LEU A 142 0.95 0.67 11.90
C LEU A 142 0.95 -0.86 11.87
N SER A 143 2.14 -1.44 11.80
CA SER A 143 2.32 -2.88 12.01
C SER A 143 2.02 -3.26 13.47
N ARG A 144 1.92 -4.56 13.75
CA ARG A 144 1.75 -5.06 15.12
C ARG A 144 2.80 -4.49 16.07
N ASP A 145 4.07 -4.54 15.68
CA ASP A 145 5.18 -4.11 16.54
C ASP A 145 5.24 -2.59 16.70
N VAL A 146 4.83 -1.83 15.66
CA VAL A 146 4.68 -0.38 15.79
C VAL A 146 3.55 -0.01 16.75
N ILE A 147 2.41 -0.71 16.72
CA ILE A 147 1.32 -0.51 17.67
C ILE A 147 1.79 -0.85 19.10
N LEU A 148 2.55 -1.93 19.27
CA LEU A 148 3.14 -2.29 20.56
C LEU A 148 4.10 -1.21 21.06
N CYS A 149 4.99 -0.70 20.21
CA CYS A 149 5.92 0.38 20.56
C CYS A 149 5.18 1.66 20.96
N LEU A 150 4.13 2.06 20.24
CA LEU A 150 3.32 3.22 20.59
C LEU A 150 2.66 3.06 21.96
N ARG A 151 2.11 1.88 22.25
CA ARG A 151 1.50 1.59 23.55
C ARG A 151 2.51 1.57 24.69
N ASP A 152 3.69 1.00 24.45
CA ASP A 152 4.82 0.97 25.39
C ASP A 152 5.32 2.40 25.71
N ALA A 153 5.34 3.27 24.70
CA ALA A 153 5.62 4.70 24.85
C ALA A 153 4.49 5.51 25.52
N GLY A 154 3.42 4.87 25.99
CA GLY A 154 2.34 5.49 26.73
C GLY A 154 1.18 6.05 25.88
N VAL A 155 1.15 5.76 24.57
CA VAL A 155 0.01 6.14 23.72
C VAL A 155 -1.16 5.19 24.00
N ASP A 156 -2.28 5.73 24.46
CA ASP A 156 -3.51 4.99 24.74
C ASP A 156 -4.19 4.52 23.45
N LEU A 157 -3.80 3.35 22.95
CA LEU A 157 -4.35 2.69 21.76
C LEU A 157 -5.02 1.38 22.14
N THR A 158 -6.07 1.00 21.41
CA THR A 158 -6.62 -0.37 21.49
C THR A 158 -5.58 -1.40 21.05
N GLU A 159 -5.78 -2.68 21.39
CA GLU A 159 -4.83 -3.75 21.02
C GLU A 159 -4.62 -3.85 19.52
N LYS A 160 -5.68 -3.63 18.74
CA LYS A 160 -5.63 -3.65 17.29
C LYS A 160 -5.09 -2.34 16.70
N GLY A 161 -5.18 -1.21 17.41
CA GLY A 161 -4.68 0.09 16.95
C GLY A 161 -5.33 0.62 15.66
N THR A 162 -6.45 0.04 15.21
CA THR A 162 -7.09 0.36 13.92
C THR A 162 -8.29 1.28 14.04
N ALA A 163 -8.73 1.62 15.25
CA ALA A 163 -9.87 2.51 15.46
C ALA A 163 -9.53 3.94 15.00
N LYS A 164 -10.53 4.71 14.54
CA LYS A 164 -10.32 6.10 14.07
C LYS A 164 -9.67 6.99 15.14
N GLY A 165 -9.99 6.76 16.41
CA GLY A 165 -9.35 7.46 17.54
C GLY A 165 -7.86 7.09 17.67
N ASP A 166 -7.55 5.80 17.58
CA ASP A 166 -6.18 5.28 17.65
C ASP A 166 -5.30 5.83 16.53
N LEU A 167 -5.82 5.85 15.29
CA LEU A 167 -5.11 6.39 14.14
C LEU A 167 -4.67 7.85 14.37
N LYS A 168 -5.55 8.69 14.92
CA LYS A 168 -5.24 10.09 15.25
C LYS A 168 -4.18 10.21 16.35
N LYS A 169 -4.30 9.40 17.41
CA LYS A 169 -3.33 9.38 18.51
C LYS A 169 -1.95 8.94 18.02
N ALA A 170 -1.89 7.87 17.22
CA ALA A 170 -0.66 7.38 16.63
C ALA A 170 0.02 8.46 15.75
N GLN A 171 -0.75 9.11 14.88
CA GLN A 171 -0.25 10.19 14.04
C GLN A 171 0.28 11.38 14.85
N ALA A 172 -0.44 11.79 15.90
CA ALA A 172 0.03 12.84 16.79
C ALA A 172 1.38 12.48 17.44
N GLN A 173 1.54 11.23 17.88
CA GLN A 173 2.80 10.75 18.45
C GLN A 173 3.94 10.73 17.42
N PHE A 174 3.68 10.23 16.21
CA PHE A 174 4.67 10.22 15.13
C PHE A 174 5.10 11.64 14.73
N ASN A 175 4.16 12.58 14.67
CA ASN A 175 4.46 13.99 14.41
C ASN A 175 5.32 14.60 15.53
N ALA A 176 5.03 14.26 16.80
CA ALA A 176 5.83 14.71 17.94
C ALA A 176 7.27 14.17 17.87
N TRP A 177 7.44 12.87 17.64
CA TRP A 177 8.76 12.26 17.48
C TRP A 177 9.53 12.79 16.28
N GLN A 178 8.86 13.05 15.16
CA GLN A 178 9.51 13.67 14.00
C GLN A 178 10.02 15.07 14.34
N LYS A 179 9.21 15.88 15.03
CA LYS A 179 9.62 17.22 15.46
C LYS A 179 10.79 17.19 16.44
N GLU A 180 10.81 16.24 17.36
CA GLU A 180 11.85 16.08 18.37
C GLU A 180 13.16 15.56 17.79
N SER A 181 13.09 14.50 16.99
CA SER A 181 14.28 13.80 16.46
C SER A 181 14.85 14.40 15.18
N GLY A 182 14.03 15.15 14.42
CA GLY A 182 14.37 15.58 13.06
C GLY A 182 14.41 14.44 12.03
N LEU A 183 14.01 13.21 12.41
CA LEU A 183 14.03 12.06 11.51
C LEU A 183 12.78 11.99 10.62
N PRO A 184 12.91 11.46 9.39
CA PRO A 184 11.76 11.08 8.57
C PRO A 184 10.85 10.06 9.27
N LEU A 185 9.54 10.14 9.04
CA LEU A 185 8.54 9.20 9.58
C LEU A 185 8.86 7.75 9.22
N VAL A 186 9.42 7.50 8.02
CA VAL A 186 9.83 6.16 7.60
C VAL A 186 10.93 5.58 8.52
N HIS A 187 11.86 6.41 9.00
CA HIS A 187 12.90 5.97 9.93
C HIS A 187 12.32 5.67 11.31
N ILE A 188 11.50 6.59 11.83
CA ILE A 188 10.83 6.40 13.13
C ILE A 188 9.96 5.14 13.09
N SER A 189 9.21 4.93 12.00
CA SER A 189 8.39 3.75 11.79
C SER A 189 9.22 2.46 11.83
N ARG A 190 10.42 2.47 11.23
CA ARG A 190 11.33 1.31 11.26
C ARG A 190 11.94 1.08 12.63
N ILE A 191 12.33 2.15 13.32
CA ILE A 191 12.84 2.07 14.70
C ILE A 191 11.78 1.44 15.61
N CYS A 192 10.54 1.95 15.59
CA CYS A 192 9.44 1.38 16.37
C CYS A 192 9.18 -0.10 16.04
N ALA A 193 9.24 -0.48 14.77
CA ALA A 193 9.01 -1.86 14.35
C ALA A 193 10.12 -2.83 14.80
N MET A 194 11.33 -2.33 15.05
CA MET A 194 12.51 -3.15 15.39
C MET A 194 12.95 -3.01 16.84
N SER A 195 12.35 -2.10 17.62
CA SER A 195 12.74 -1.83 19.01
C SER A 195 12.02 -2.71 20.04
N ILE A 196 10.95 -3.39 19.64
CA ILE A 196 10.10 -4.20 20.51
C ILE A 196 9.57 -5.41 19.74
N GLY A 197 8.96 -6.35 20.46
CA GLY A 197 8.39 -7.56 19.90
C GLY A 197 9.31 -8.76 20.08
N GLU A 198 8.95 -9.86 19.41
CA GLU A 198 9.70 -11.11 19.48
C GLU A 198 10.69 -11.19 18.31
N ASN A 199 11.97 -11.36 18.63
CA ASN A 199 12.98 -11.66 17.63
C ASN A 199 12.90 -13.14 17.26
N TYR A 200 12.67 -13.42 15.98
CA TYR A 200 12.59 -14.79 15.47
C TYR A 200 13.96 -15.26 14.99
N ASP A 201 14.32 -16.51 15.30
CA ASP A 201 15.51 -17.14 14.74
C ASP A 201 15.39 -17.34 13.21
N ALA A 202 16.53 -17.47 12.55
CA ALA A 202 16.59 -17.60 11.09
C ALA A 202 15.80 -18.82 10.58
N GLU A 203 15.78 -19.92 11.32
CA GLU A 203 15.08 -21.15 10.95
C GLU A 203 13.56 -21.00 11.03
N ARG A 204 13.05 -20.26 12.02
CA ARG A 204 11.64 -19.87 12.12
C ARG A 204 11.27 -18.90 11.01
N LEU A 205 12.16 -17.98 10.64
CA LEU A 205 11.94 -17.07 9.52
C LEU A 205 11.89 -17.80 8.18
N LYS A 206 12.80 -18.74 7.91
CA LYS A 206 12.80 -19.59 6.71
C LYS A 206 11.51 -20.40 6.59
N ARG A 207 11.12 -21.09 7.66
CA ARG A 207 9.85 -21.84 7.73
C ARG A 207 8.63 -20.95 7.48
N ALA A 208 8.64 -19.71 7.96
CA ALA A 208 7.55 -18.76 7.77
C ALA A 208 7.52 -18.11 6.37
N THR A 209 8.63 -18.11 5.65
CA THR A 209 8.78 -17.50 4.31
C THR A 209 8.72 -18.51 3.16
N GLY A 210 8.52 -19.80 3.47
CA GLY A 210 8.39 -20.85 2.46
C GLY A 210 9.70 -21.20 1.75
N GLY A 211 10.85 -20.87 2.35
CA GLY A 211 12.14 -21.35 1.85
C GLY A 211 12.27 -22.84 2.16
N GLU A 212 12.25 -23.69 1.13
CA GLU A 212 12.70 -25.07 1.24
C GLU A 212 14.24 -25.10 1.38
N ASP A 213 14.74 -26.10 2.12
CA ASP A 213 16.16 -26.36 2.39
C ASP A 213 16.99 -26.65 1.14
#